data_AF-A0A958QB19-F1
#
_entry.id   AF-A0A958QB19-F1
#
_cell.length_a   1.000
_cell.length_b   1.000
_cell.length_c   1.000
_cell.angle_alpha   90.00
_cell.angle_beta   90.00
_cell.angle_gamma   90.00
#
_symmetry.space_group_name_H-M   'P 1'
#
loop_
_entity.id
_entity.type
_entity.pdbx_description
1 polymer ?
#
loop_
_entity_poly.entity_id
_entity_poly.type
_entity_poly.pdbx_seq_one_letter_code
_entity_poly.pdbx_strand_id
1 'polypeptide(L)'
;ASAQLAGMQVVVVACDKDGNVDLLDLRAKAEKHSAQLAALMVTYPSTHGVFEESIQEICAIIHEHGGQVYLDGANLNAQVGLCAPGKYGADVSHLNLHKTFCIPHGGGGPGVGPIGVRAHLAPFLPGHCCLPQDSGSQRIGAVAAAPWGSAGILPISWAYIRLMGAAGLSQASCAAILNANYIAHQLSEHFPVLYTGPHGMVAHECIIDVRPYKDSAGI
;
A
#
# COMPACT_ATOMS: atom_id res chain seq x y z
N ALA A 1 -0.17 3.02 14.01
CA ALA A 1 -1.37 2.67 14.80
C ALA A 1 -1.68 1.17 14.73
N SER A 2 -1.97 0.60 13.56
CA SER A 2 -2.36 -0.83 13.42
C SER A 2 -1.34 -1.82 13.99
N ALA A 3 -0.04 -1.59 13.78
CA ALA A 3 1.02 -2.42 14.39
C ALA A 3 0.94 -2.45 15.93
N GLN A 4 0.70 -1.30 16.55
CA GLN A 4 0.58 -1.19 18.01
C GLN A 4 -0.71 -1.84 18.52
N LEU A 5 -1.82 -1.72 17.79
CA LEU A 5 -3.07 -2.42 18.10
C LEU A 5 -2.89 -3.94 18.02
N ALA A 6 -2.06 -4.43 17.08
CA ALA A 6 -1.68 -5.83 16.97
C ALA A 6 -0.63 -6.27 18.01
N GLY A 7 -0.24 -5.40 18.96
CA GLY A 7 0.72 -5.71 20.02
C GLY A 7 2.18 -5.74 19.57
N MET A 8 2.51 -5.21 18.39
CA MET A 8 3.88 -5.14 17.89
C MET A 8 4.61 -3.90 18.43
N GLN A 9 5.92 -4.04 18.65
CA GLN A 9 6.81 -2.90 18.88
C GLN A 9 7.18 -2.25 17.55
N VAL A 10 6.98 -0.93 17.44
CA VAL A 10 7.28 -0.18 16.21
C VAL A 10 8.73 0.32 16.23
N VAL A 11 9.47 0.02 15.17
CA VAL A 11 10.79 0.58 14.87
C VAL A 11 10.67 1.36 13.57
N VAL A 12 10.96 2.67 13.62
CA VAL A 12 10.89 3.54 12.44
C VAL A 12 12.14 3.36 11.59
N VAL A 13 11.99 3.20 10.28
CA VAL A 13 13.08 3.22 9.29
C VAL A 13 13.14 4.62 8.67
N ALA A 14 14.35 5.13 8.45
CA ALA A 14 14.57 6.44 7.85
C ALA A 14 14.23 6.45 6.36
N CYS A 15 13.95 7.64 5.84
CA CYS A 15 13.95 7.89 4.39
C CYS A 15 15.23 8.65 4.01
N ASP A 16 15.71 8.43 2.79
CA ASP A 16 16.78 9.23 2.22
C ASP A 16 16.31 10.64 1.84
N LYS A 17 17.22 11.47 1.34
CA LYS A 17 16.95 12.85 0.92
C LYS A 17 15.95 12.95 -0.26
N ASP A 18 15.83 11.89 -1.06
CA ASP A 18 15.00 11.81 -2.24
C ASP A 18 13.64 11.16 -1.92
N GLY A 19 13.40 10.86 -0.63
CA GLY A 19 12.13 10.37 -0.10
C GLY A 19 11.94 8.85 -0.24
N ASN A 20 12.97 8.10 -0.60
CA ASN A 20 12.93 6.63 -0.66
C ASN A 20 13.28 6.03 0.71
N VAL A 21 13.03 4.73 0.89
CA VAL A 21 13.49 4.02 2.09
C VAL A 21 15.02 4.00 2.14
N ASP A 22 15.61 4.40 3.27
CA ASP A 22 17.04 4.29 3.50
C ASP A 22 17.43 2.82 3.69
N LEU A 23 18.04 2.21 2.68
CA LEU A 23 18.45 0.80 2.69
C LEU A 23 19.52 0.50 3.73
N LEU A 24 20.42 1.44 4.05
CA LEU A 24 21.47 1.22 5.04
C LEU A 24 20.85 1.15 6.44
N ASP A 25 19.94 2.08 6.73
CA ASP A 25 19.21 2.10 8.00
C ASP A 25 18.27 0.89 8.11
N LEU A 26 17.58 0.51 7.03
CA LEU A 26 16.75 -0.70 6.97
C LEU A 26 17.55 -1.95 7.30
N ARG A 27 18.69 -2.16 6.63
CA ARG A 27 19.57 -3.32 6.87
C ARG A 27 20.09 -3.36 8.29
N ALA A 28 20.60 -2.23 8.80
CA ALA A 28 21.10 -2.14 10.17
C ALA A 28 20.02 -2.47 11.22
N LYS A 29 18.78 -2.03 11.00
CA LYS A 29 17.65 -2.34 11.89
C LYS A 29 17.17 -3.77 11.74
N ALA A 30 17.09 -4.30 10.53
CA ALA A 30 16.74 -5.70 10.29
C ALA A 30 17.73 -6.65 10.97
N GLU A 31 19.03 -6.39 10.85
CA GLU A 31 20.10 -7.14 11.51
C GLU A 31 19.98 -7.05 13.03
N LYS A 32 19.91 -5.82 13.58
CA LYS A 32 19.79 -5.58 15.02
C LYS A 32 18.58 -6.29 15.64
N HIS A 33 17.47 -6.36 14.92
CA HIS A 33 16.21 -6.90 15.40
C HIS A 33 15.90 -8.30 14.87
N SER A 34 16.84 -8.98 14.19
CA SER A 34 16.57 -10.22 13.44
C SER A 34 15.88 -11.31 14.26
N ALA A 35 16.26 -11.50 15.53
CA ALA A 35 15.64 -12.51 16.41
C ALA A 35 14.19 -12.18 16.83
N GLN A 36 13.73 -10.95 16.60
CA GLN A 36 12.41 -10.42 17.01
C GLN A 36 11.68 -9.75 15.84
N LEU A 37 12.21 -9.83 14.62
CA LEU A 37 11.66 -9.16 13.45
C LEU A 37 10.40 -9.87 12.99
N ALA A 38 9.23 -9.28 13.27
CA ALA A 38 7.95 -9.84 12.86
C ALA A 38 7.61 -9.47 11.41
N ALA A 39 7.63 -8.17 11.09
CA ALA A 39 7.23 -7.70 9.77
C ALA A 39 7.78 -6.31 9.43
N LEU A 40 7.81 -6.01 8.13
CA LEU A 40 7.89 -4.67 7.56
C LEU A 40 6.51 -4.24 7.05
N MET A 41 6.14 -2.98 7.30
CA MET A 41 5.02 -2.32 6.62
C MET A 41 5.57 -1.33 5.61
N VAL A 42 5.24 -1.52 4.34
CA VAL A 42 5.69 -0.64 3.24
C VAL A 42 4.52 -0.27 2.34
N THR A 43 4.51 0.95 1.81
CA THR A 43 3.52 1.40 0.81
C THR A 43 4.19 1.43 -0.55
N TYR A 44 3.56 0.85 -1.57
CA TYR A 44 4.10 0.88 -2.94
C TYR A 44 3.00 1.27 -3.95
N PRO A 45 3.25 2.22 -4.87
CA PRO A 45 4.26 3.28 -4.76
C PRO A 45 4.23 3.98 -3.41
N SER A 46 5.33 4.59 -3.01
CA SER A 46 5.45 5.23 -1.70
C SER A 46 4.39 6.31 -1.50
N THR A 47 4.20 6.76 -0.26
CA THR A 47 3.31 7.89 0.07
C THR A 47 3.80 9.23 -0.48
N HIS A 48 5.00 9.26 -1.06
CA HIS A 48 5.53 10.40 -1.80
C HIS A 48 5.12 10.39 -3.28
N GLY A 49 4.37 9.37 -3.72
CA GLY A 49 3.96 9.23 -5.12
C GLY A 49 5.08 8.77 -6.04
N VAL A 50 6.06 8.02 -5.53
CA VAL A 50 7.24 7.58 -6.31
C VAL A 50 7.35 6.04 -6.29
N PHE A 51 7.72 5.47 -7.44
CA PHE A 51 8.09 4.05 -7.54
C PHE A 51 9.54 3.86 -7.07
N GLU A 52 9.73 3.19 -5.95
CA GLU A 52 11.06 2.85 -5.44
C GLU A 52 11.68 1.71 -6.26
N GLU A 53 12.88 1.92 -6.82
CA GLU A 53 13.58 0.91 -7.63
C GLU A 53 14.01 -0.32 -6.80
N SER A 54 14.20 -0.15 -5.49
CA SER A 54 14.71 -1.17 -4.57
C SER A 54 13.63 -1.99 -3.85
N ILE A 55 12.34 -1.93 -4.26
CA ILE A 55 11.25 -2.62 -3.53
C ILE A 55 11.47 -4.13 -3.36
N GLN A 56 12.08 -4.81 -4.35
CA GLN A 56 12.41 -6.23 -4.24
C GLN A 56 13.53 -6.49 -3.23
N GLU A 57 14.54 -5.62 -3.19
CA GLU A 57 15.64 -5.70 -2.24
C GLU A 57 15.15 -5.44 -0.81
N ILE A 58 14.25 -4.47 -0.63
CA ILE A 58 13.57 -4.18 0.64
C ILE A 58 12.86 -5.44 1.15
N CYS A 59 12.06 -6.10 0.30
CA CYS A 59 11.40 -7.35 0.69
C CYS A 59 12.40 -8.45 1.05
N ALA A 60 13.46 -8.60 0.25
CA ALA A 60 14.49 -9.63 0.45
C ALA A 60 15.21 -9.47 1.79
N ILE A 61 15.61 -8.25 2.17
CA ILE A 61 16.25 -7.95 3.46
C ILE A 61 15.37 -8.46 4.62
N ILE A 62 14.07 -8.19 4.56
CA ILE A 62 13.15 -8.59 5.62
C ILE A 62 12.99 -10.11 5.70
N HIS A 63 12.89 -10.77 4.54
CA HIS A 63 12.80 -12.23 4.46
C HIS A 63 14.09 -12.92 4.94
N GLU A 64 15.26 -12.38 4.61
CA GLU A 64 16.58 -12.88 5.07
C GLU A 64 16.68 -12.90 6.61
N HIS A 65 16.02 -11.96 7.27
CA HIS A 65 15.99 -11.85 8.73
C HIS A 65 14.74 -12.48 9.38
N GLY A 66 13.97 -13.28 8.63
CA GLY A 66 12.84 -14.08 9.14
C GLY A 66 11.51 -13.33 9.28
N GLY A 67 11.44 -12.07 8.85
CA GLY A 67 10.23 -11.26 8.89
C GLY A 67 9.25 -11.54 7.74
N GLN A 68 8.06 -10.96 7.82
CA GLN A 68 7.06 -10.92 6.75
C GLN A 68 6.90 -9.51 6.17
N VAL A 69 6.45 -9.40 4.92
CA VAL A 69 6.23 -8.10 4.27
C VAL A 69 4.74 -7.82 4.14
N TYR A 70 4.27 -6.84 4.91
CA TYR A 70 2.96 -6.23 4.75
C TYR A 70 3.07 -5.06 3.77
N LEU A 71 2.33 -5.12 2.68
CA LEU A 71 2.24 -4.03 1.71
C LEU A 71 0.90 -3.29 1.85
N ASP A 72 0.97 -2.01 2.17
CA ASP A 72 -0.18 -1.12 2.12
C ASP A 72 -0.62 -0.93 0.65
N GLY A 73 -1.79 -1.48 0.31
CA GLY A 73 -2.33 -1.45 -1.04
C GLY A 73 -3.24 -0.26 -1.33
N ALA A 74 -3.21 0.80 -0.51
CA ALA A 74 -3.98 2.02 -0.78
C ALA A 74 -3.61 2.66 -2.12
N ASN A 75 -2.34 2.50 -2.56
CA ASN A 75 -1.78 3.08 -3.78
C ASN A 75 -1.85 2.12 -4.99
N LEU A 76 -2.68 1.08 -4.94
CA LEU A 76 -2.80 0.10 -6.03
C LEU A 76 -3.35 0.67 -7.34
N ASN A 77 -3.94 1.86 -7.34
CA ASN A 77 -4.37 2.52 -8.57
C ASN A 77 -3.20 2.81 -9.53
N ALA A 78 -1.96 2.84 -9.03
CA ALA A 78 -0.75 2.92 -9.85
C ALA A 78 -0.23 1.54 -10.31
N GLN A 79 -0.84 0.43 -9.88
CA GLN A 79 -0.33 -0.93 -10.08
C GLN A 79 -1.25 -1.85 -10.86
N VAL A 80 -2.58 -1.69 -10.75
CA VAL A 80 -3.53 -2.67 -11.31
C VAL A 80 -3.25 -2.90 -12.80
N GLY A 81 -2.95 -4.14 -13.16
CA GLY A 81 -2.65 -4.53 -14.54
C GLY A 81 -1.25 -4.17 -15.05
N LEU A 82 -0.37 -3.63 -14.20
CA LEU A 82 1.01 -3.26 -14.52
C LEU A 82 2.03 -4.08 -13.70
N CYS A 83 1.80 -4.19 -12.39
CA CYS A 83 2.59 -5.02 -11.49
C CYS A 83 1.68 -5.65 -10.41
N ALA A 84 2.23 -6.56 -9.61
CA ALA A 84 1.46 -7.27 -8.58
C ALA A 84 2.29 -7.44 -7.30
N PRO A 85 1.79 -7.00 -6.12
CA PRO A 85 2.47 -7.11 -4.82
C PRO A 85 3.17 -8.42 -4.56
N GLY A 86 2.47 -9.53 -4.77
CA GLY A 86 3.07 -10.85 -4.58
C GLY A 86 4.34 -11.02 -5.42
N LYS A 87 4.34 -10.62 -6.69
CA LYS A 87 5.45 -10.90 -7.61
C LYS A 87 6.78 -10.23 -7.23
N TYR A 88 6.76 -9.21 -6.38
CA TYR A 88 7.96 -8.50 -5.93
C TYR A 88 8.22 -8.63 -4.41
N GLY A 89 7.57 -9.58 -3.74
CA GLY A 89 7.95 -10.01 -2.39
C GLY A 89 6.96 -9.70 -1.27
N ALA A 90 5.81 -9.09 -1.55
CA ALA A 90 4.79 -8.88 -0.51
C ALA A 90 4.11 -10.22 -0.11
N ASP A 91 3.95 -10.42 1.20
CA ASP A 91 3.29 -11.60 1.78
C ASP A 91 1.80 -11.39 2.01
N VAL A 92 1.44 -10.16 2.43
CA VAL A 92 0.06 -9.76 2.69
C VAL A 92 -0.14 -8.31 2.27
N SER A 93 -1.29 -8.00 1.69
CA SER A 93 -1.68 -6.62 1.38
C SER A 93 -3.16 -6.41 1.61
N HIS A 94 -3.52 -5.29 2.22
CA HIS A 94 -4.90 -4.83 2.23
C HIS A 94 -5.19 -3.99 0.99
N LEU A 95 -6.43 -4.01 0.51
CA LEU A 95 -6.88 -3.19 -0.61
C LEU A 95 -7.89 -2.16 -0.12
N ASN A 96 -7.83 -0.91 -0.57
CA ASN A 96 -8.91 0.05 -0.30
C ASN A 96 -9.94 -0.01 -1.43
N LEU A 97 -11.00 -0.82 -1.26
CA LEU A 97 -12.05 -0.91 -2.29
C LEU A 97 -12.77 0.44 -2.53
N HIS A 98 -12.79 1.30 -1.52
CA HIS A 98 -13.34 2.65 -1.54
C HIS A 98 -12.40 3.72 -2.12
N LYS A 99 -11.20 3.31 -2.54
CA LYS A 99 -10.27 4.13 -3.32
C LYS A 99 -10.15 3.56 -4.73
N THR A 100 -9.40 2.47 -4.86
CA THR A 100 -9.01 1.89 -6.16
C THR A 100 -10.17 1.21 -6.89
N PHE A 101 -11.14 0.65 -6.15
CA PHE A 101 -12.20 -0.19 -6.73
C PHE A 101 -13.62 0.40 -6.55
N CYS A 102 -13.69 1.73 -6.63
CA CYS A 102 -14.91 2.51 -6.87
C CYS A 102 -16.04 2.47 -5.81
N ILE A 103 -15.85 1.86 -4.64
CA ILE A 103 -16.81 2.08 -3.55
C ILE A 103 -16.82 3.59 -3.20
N PRO A 104 -17.99 4.24 -3.09
CA PRO A 104 -18.05 5.69 -2.87
C PRO A 104 -17.51 6.09 -1.49
N HIS A 105 -16.83 7.23 -1.43
CA HIS A 105 -16.21 7.75 -0.19
C HIS A 105 -17.23 8.19 0.87
N GLY A 106 -18.44 8.61 0.46
CA GLY A 106 -19.57 8.88 1.35
C GLY A 106 -19.35 9.92 2.47
N GLY A 107 -18.38 10.83 2.33
CA GLY A 107 -18.06 11.84 3.35
C GLY A 107 -17.30 11.29 4.57
N GLY A 108 -16.67 10.10 4.45
CA GLY A 108 -15.92 9.45 5.54
C GLY A 108 -16.21 7.96 5.71
N GLY A 109 -16.96 7.35 4.80
CA GLY A 109 -17.35 5.94 4.81
C GLY A 109 -18.64 5.71 4.02
N PRO A 110 -18.96 4.46 3.65
CA PRO A 110 -18.32 3.22 4.11
C PRO A 110 -17.07 2.84 3.30
N GLY A 111 -16.23 1.98 3.89
CA GLY A 111 -15.09 1.37 3.21
C GLY A 111 -15.02 -0.14 3.47
N VAL A 112 -14.42 -0.88 2.53
CA VAL A 112 -14.04 -2.29 2.73
C VAL A 112 -12.55 -2.44 2.45
N GLY A 113 -11.87 -3.16 3.34
CA GLY A 113 -10.43 -3.42 3.32
C GLY A 113 -10.10 -4.92 3.26
N PRO A 114 -10.40 -5.65 2.17
CA PRO A 114 -10.04 -7.06 2.07
C PRO A 114 -8.52 -7.22 2.06
N ILE A 115 -8.03 -8.35 2.57
CA ILE A 115 -6.62 -8.72 2.50
C ILE A 115 -6.39 -9.85 1.48
N GLY A 116 -5.37 -9.70 0.65
CA GLY A 116 -4.78 -10.79 -0.12
C GLY A 116 -3.54 -11.29 0.62
N VAL A 117 -3.41 -12.61 0.76
CA VAL A 117 -2.28 -13.24 1.46
C VAL A 117 -1.63 -14.32 0.60
N ARG A 118 -0.34 -14.55 0.81
CA ARG A 118 0.38 -15.72 0.28
C ARG A 118 -0.11 -17.00 0.93
N ALA A 119 0.11 -18.13 0.26
CA ALA A 119 -0.47 -19.42 0.64
C ALA A 119 -0.10 -19.86 2.07
N HIS A 120 1.11 -19.56 2.54
CA HIS A 120 1.56 -19.90 3.90
C HIS A 120 0.83 -19.12 4.99
N LEU A 121 0.26 -17.96 4.67
CA LEU A 121 -0.54 -17.16 5.60
C LEU A 121 -2.04 -17.50 5.58
N ALA A 122 -2.51 -18.22 4.54
CA ALA A 122 -3.93 -18.55 4.37
C ALA A 122 -4.56 -19.32 5.56
N PRO A 123 -3.88 -20.28 6.22
CA PRO A 123 -4.43 -20.98 7.39
C PRO A 123 -4.75 -20.06 8.57
N PHE A 124 -4.12 -18.87 8.63
CA PHE A 124 -4.24 -17.92 9.74
C PHE A 124 -5.23 -16.79 9.47
N LEU A 125 -5.91 -16.78 8.31
CA LEU A 125 -6.91 -15.75 7.98
C LEU A 125 -8.02 -15.66 9.05
N PRO A 126 -8.70 -14.50 9.20
CA PRO A 126 -9.78 -14.36 10.18
C PRO A 126 -10.85 -15.46 10.08
N GLY A 127 -11.24 -16.00 11.22
CA GLY A 127 -12.43 -16.82 11.40
C GLY A 127 -13.65 -16.00 11.83
N HIS A 128 -14.80 -16.65 11.95
CA HIS A 128 -16.02 -16.03 12.46
C HIS A 128 -16.95 -17.08 13.08
N CYS A 129 -17.62 -16.77 14.19
CA CYS A 129 -18.48 -17.73 14.91
C CYS A 129 -19.66 -18.26 14.07
N CYS A 130 -20.17 -17.44 13.13
CA CYS A 130 -21.21 -17.84 12.18
C CYS A 130 -20.73 -18.69 10.99
N LEU A 131 -19.43 -18.97 10.87
CA LEU A 131 -18.88 -19.85 9.82
C LEU A 131 -18.52 -21.22 10.42
N PRO A 132 -18.49 -22.29 9.60
CA PRO A 132 -18.02 -23.60 10.04
C PRO A 132 -16.67 -23.48 10.76
N GLN A 133 -16.61 -24.08 11.95
CA GLN A 133 -15.40 -24.14 12.76
C GLN A 133 -14.75 -25.49 12.54
N ASP A 134 -13.55 -25.49 11.97
CA ASP A 134 -12.77 -26.71 11.81
C ASP A 134 -12.03 -26.99 13.12
N SER A 135 -12.15 -28.23 13.64
CA SER A 135 -11.37 -28.67 14.79
C SER A 135 -9.87 -28.60 14.45
N GLY A 136 -9.12 -27.75 15.16
CA GLY A 136 -7.69 -27.52 14.89
C GLY A 136 -7.40 -26.38 13.91
N SER A 137 -8.38 -25.52 13.62
CA SER A 137 -8.16 -24.31 12.82
C SER A 137 -7.10 -23.39 13.45
N GLN A 138 -6.19 -22.87 12.62
CA GLN A 138 -5.18 -21.87 13.01
C GLN A 138 -5.65 -20.43 12.72
N ARG A 139 -6.91 -20.26 12.30
CA ARG A 139 -7.49 -18.95 11.99
C ARG A 139 -7.42 -18.04 13.20
N ILE A 140 -7.05 -16.78 12.97
CA ILE A 140 -7.18 -15.76 14.02
C ILE A 140 -8.67 -15.48 14.31
N GLY A 141 -8.92 -14.84 15.45
CA GLY A 141 -10.27 -14.43 15.85
C GLY A 141 -10.94 -13.47 14.86
N ALA A 142 -12.25 -13.26 15.05
CA ALA A 142 -13.02 -12.35 14.22
C ALA A 142 -12.51 -10.90 14.36
N VAL A 143 -12.28 -10.24 13.22
CA VAL A 143 -11.88 -8.82 13.14
C VAL A 143 -13.04 -7.89 12.76
N ALA A 144 -14.21 -8.45 12.46
CA ALA A 144 -15.43 -7.74 12.13
C ALA A 144 -16.65 -8.49 12.69
N ALA A 145 -17.74 -7.76 12.95
CA ALA A 145 -18.97 -8.32 13.52
C ALA A 145 -19.76 -9.22 12.55
N ALA A 146 -19.51 -9.11 11.25
CA ALA A 146 -20.08 -9.97 10.21
C ALA A 146 -18.94 -10.66 9.45
N PRO A 147 -19.12 -11.93 9.00
CA PRO A 147 -18.05 -12.75 8.43
C PRO A 147 -17.40 -12.15 7.17
N TRP A 148 -18.12 -11.30 6.43
CA TRP A 148 -17.62 -10.59 5.26
C TRP A 148 -17.77 -9.07 5.36
N GLY A 149 -17.89 -8.54 6.58
CA GLY A 149 -18.09 -7.12 6.84
C GLY A 149 -19.30 -6.55 6.09
N SER A 150 -19.13 -5.40 5.44
CA SER A 150 -20.16 -4.72 4.64
C SER A 150 -20.38 -5.40 3.29
N ALA A 151 -20.86 -6.65 3.27
CA ALA A 151 -20.99 -7.46 2.06
C ALA A 151 -21.89 -6.83 0.98
N GLY A 152 -22.90 -6.04 1.38
CA GLY A 152 -23.85 -5.41 0.45
C GLY A 152 -23.25 -4.40 -0.53
N ILE A 153 -22.05 -3.88 -0.26
CA ILE A 153 -21.36 -2.92 -1.15
C ILE A 153 -20.24 -3.56 -1.99
N LEU A 154 -19.91 -4.83 -1.77
CA LEU A 154 -18.95 -5.58 -2.59
C LEU A 154 -19.33 -5.65 -4.09
N PRO A 155 -20.62 -5.70 -4.48
CA PRO A 155 -21.00 -5.69 -5.91
C PRO A 155 -20.49 -4.49 -6.70
N ILE A 156 -20.21 -3.35 -6.05
CA ILE A 156 -19.66 -2.15 -6.72
C ILE A 156 -18.28 -2.45 -7.31
N SER A 157 -17.36 -2.94 -6.47
CA SER A 157 -16.01 -3.30 -6.91
C SER A 157 -16.02 -4.48 -7.88
N TRP A 158 -16.91 -5.45 -7.66
CA TRP A 158 -17.10 -6.56 -8.60
C TRP A 158 -17.53 -6.06 -9.98
N ALA A 159 -18.52 -5.16 -10.05
CA ALA A 159 -19.02 -4.61 -11.30
C ALA A 159 -17.94 -3.80 -12.02
N TYR A 160 -17.19 -2.96 -11.31
CA TYR A 160 -16.05 -2.23 -11.86
C TYR A 160 -15.03 -3.17 -12.52
N ILE A 161 -14.57 -4.20 -11.80
CA ILE A 161 -13.60 -5.17 -12.32
C ILE A 161 -14.14 -5.89 -13.56
N ARG A 162 -15.42 -6.31 -13.53
CA ARG A 162 -16.04 -7.06 -14.63
C ARG A 162 -16.30 -6.22 -15.87
N LEU A 163 -16.69 -4.96 -15.71
CA LEU A 163 -16.98 -4.05 -16.81
C LEU A 163 -15.69 -3.52 -17.47
N MET A 164 -14.66 -3.24 -16.66
CA MET A 164 -13.37 -2.78 -17.18
C MET A 164 -12.60 -3.90 -17.87
N GLY A 165 -12.65 -5.12 -17.32
CA GLY A 165 -11.82 -6.23 -17.77
C GLY A 165 -10.33 -5.94 -17.61
N ALA A 166 -9.47 -6.89 -18.01
CA ALA A 166 -8.03 -6.75 -17.83
C ALA A 166 -7.46 -5.50 -18.56
N ALA A 167 -7.85 -5.30 -19.82
CA ALA A 167 -7.37 -4.18 -20.62
C ALA A 167 -7.81 -2.82 -20.04
N GLY A 168 -9.08 -2.68 -19.66
CA GLY A 168 -9.58 -1.43 -19.08
C GLY A 168 -8.94 -1.12 -17.74
N LEU A 169 -8.69 -2.13 -16.89
CA LEU A 169 -8.00 -1.95 -15.61
C LEU A 169 -6.55 -1.48 -15.80
N SER A 170 -5.79 -2.10 -16.71
CA SER A 170 -4.44 -1.63 -17.06
C SER A 170 -4.46 -0.21 -17.59
N GLN A 171 -5.42 0.11 -18.48
CA GLN A 171 -5.56 1.45 -19.05
C GLN A 171 -5.91 2.50 -17.98
N ALA A 172 -6.74 2.15 -17.00
CA ALA A 172 -7.07 3.05 -15.89
C ALA A 172 -5.83 3.41 -15.07
N SER A 173 -4.97 2.44 -14.74
CA SER A 173 -3.69 2.70 -14.06
C SER A 173 -2.76 3.57 -14.90
N CYS A 174 -2.62 3.27 -16.19
CA CYS A 174 -1.83 4.11 -17.11
C CYS A 174 -2.35 5.55 -17.17
N ALA A 175 -3.66 5.73 -17.25
CA ALA A 175 -4.28 7.06 -17.28
C ALA A 175 -4.08 7.80 -15.95
N ALA A 176 -4.16 7.12 -14.80
CA ALA A 176 -3.88 7.72 -13.50
C ALA A 176 -2.44 8.26 -13.42
N ILE A 177 -1.46 7.46 -13.85
CA ILE A 177 -0.04 7.86 -13.90
C ILE A 177 0.16 9.00 -14.89
N LEU A 178 -0.40 8.90 -16.10
CA LEU A 178 -0.31 9.94 -17.11
C LEU A 178 -0.86 11.28 -16.62
N ASN A 179 -2.05 11.28 -16.02
CA ASN A 179 -2.70 12.49 -15.53
C ASN A 179 -1.90 13.15 -14.40
N ALA A 180 -1.36 12.36 -13.46
CA ALA A 180 -0.51 12.87 -12.39
C ALA A 180 0.76 13.53 -12.93
N ASN A 181 1.45 12.88 -13.88
CA ASN A 181 2.65 13.43 -14.51
C ASN A 181 2.34 14.66 -15.36
N TYR A 182 1.21 14.70 -16.06
CA TYR A 182 0.77 15.88 -16.80
C TYR A 182 0.58 17.08 -15.86
N ILE A 183 -0.13 16.89 -14.75
CA ILE A 183 -0.36 17.95 -13.75
C ILE A 183 0.97 18.38 -13.13
N ALA A 184 1.81 17.44 -12.70
CA ALA A 184 3.12 17.73 -12.11
C ALA A 184 3.99 18.55 -13.07
N HIS A 185 4.01 18.19 -14.36
CA HIS A 185 4.76 18.92 -15.38
C HIS A 185 4.22 20.35 -15.58
N GLN A 186 2.89 20.51 -15.70
CA GLN A 186 2.26 21.82 -15.86
C GLN A 186 2.50 22.75 -14.65
N LEU A 187 2.59 22.19 -13.45
CA LEU A 187 2.84 22.97 -12.24
C LEU A 187 4.33 23.22 -11.97
N SER A 188 5.24 22.44 -12.55
CA SER A 188 6.66 22.42 -12.18
C SER A 188 7.41 23.75 -12.36
N GLU A 189 6.98 24.59 -13.31
CA GLU A 189 7.54 25.94 -13.50
C GLU A 189 7.17 26.92 -12.38
N HIS A 190 6.03 26.68 -11.73
CA HIS A 190 5.48 27.58 -10.72
C HIS A 190 5.66 27.07 -9.31
N PHE A 191 5.56 25.75 -9.12
CA PHE A 191 5.63 25.08 -7.84
C PHE A 191 6.54 23.85 -7.93
N PRO A 192 7.58 23.74 -7.09
CA PRO A 192 8.47 22.58 -7.09
C PRO A 192 7.72 21.29 -6.76
N VAL A 193 7.98 20.22 -7.50
CA VAL A 193 7.55 18.86 -7.15
C VAL A 193 8.58 18.29 -6.18
N LEU A 194 8.15 17.93 -4.97
CA LEU A 194 9.06 17.64 -3.86
C LEU A 194 9.86 16.35 -4.07
N TYR A 195 9.21 15.30 -4.58
CA TYR A 195 9.82 13.99 -4.80
C TYR A 195 9.47 13.51 -6.21
N THR A 196 10.47 12.95 -6.89
CA THR A 196 10.31 12.36 -8.21
C THR A 196 11.14 11.08 -8.30
N GLY A 197 10.67 10.13 -9.09
CA GLY A 197 11.42 8.93 -9.42
C GLY A 197 12.35 9.15 -10.61
N PRO A 198 12.84 8.05 -11.22
CA PRO A 198 13.65 8.09 -12.42
C PRO A 198 13.03 8.97 -13.50
N HIS A 199 13.87 9.72 -14.20
CA HIS A 199 13.48 10.65 -15.26
C HIS A 199 12.54 11.79 -14.82
N GLY A 200 12.46 12.09 -13.52
CA GLY A 200 11.61 13.16 -12.99
C GLY A 200 10.12 12.81 -12.98
N MET A 201 9.78 11.53 -13.10
CA MET A 201 8.40 11.05 -13.19
C MET A 201 7.83 10.71 -11.81
N VAL A 202 6.52 10.89 -11.67
CA VAL A 202 5.75 10.46 -10.50
C VAL A 202 4.88 9.25 -10.83
N ALA A 203 4.29 8.63 -9.81
CA ALA A 203 3.32 7.56 -9.95
C ALA A 203 1.92 8.15 -10.23
N HIS A 204 0.90 7.75 -9.46
CA HIS A 204 -0.47 8.26 -9.58
C HIS A 204 -0.76 9.54 -8.78
N GLU A 205 0.22 10.09 -8.08
CA GLU A 205 0.11 11.28 -7.24
C GLU A 205 1.47 12.00 -7.17
N CYS A 206 1.48 13.26 -6.76
CA CYS A 206 2.70 14.05 -6.55
C CYS A 206 2.53 14.99 -5.36
N ILE A 207 3.65 15.42 -4.79
CA ILE A 207 3.68 16.43 -3.72
C ILE A 207 4.18 17.74 -4.28
N ILE A 208 3.36 18.78 -4.15
CA ILE A 208 3.71 20.15 -4.50
C ILE A 208 4.28 20.85 -3.27
N ASP A 209 5.52 21.31 -3.33
CA ASP A 209 6.18 21.97 -2.22
C ASP A 209 5.79 23.45 -2.13
N VAL A 210 4.90 23.74 -1.18
CA VAL A 210 4.44 25.10 -0.89
C VAL A 210 5.22 25.78 0.25
N ARG A 211 6.17 25.09 0.88
CA ARG A 211 6.95 25.65 2.01
C ARG A 211 7.69 26.95 1.65
N PRO A 212 8.30 27.08 0.45
CA PRO A 212 8.98 28.33 0.07
C PRO A 212 8.08 29.57 0.08
N TYR A 213 6.76 29.40 -0.07
CA TYR A 213 5.82 30.53 -0.06
C TYR A 213 5.46 31.00 1.32
N LYS A 214 5.69 30.21 2.37
CA LYS A 214 5.49 30.70 3.75
C LYS A 214 6.36 31.93 4.00
N ASP A 215 7.64 31.82 3.67
CA ASP A 215 8.61 32.90 3.89
C ASP A 215 8.45 34.03 2.85
N SER A 216 8.09 33.71 1.60
CA SER A 216 7.98 34.71 0.53
C SER A 216 6.64 35.43 0.44
N ALA A 217 5.55 34.84 0.93
CA ALA A 217 4.21 35.46 0.93
C ALA A 217 3.93 36.33 2.17
N GLY A 218 4.82 36.33 3.16
CA GLY A 218 4.72 37.18 4.34
C GLY A 218 3.52 36.85 5.25
N ILE A 219 3.11 35.58 5.31
CA ILE A 219 2.02 35.06 6.16
C ILE A 219 2.59 34.24 7.31
#